data_AF-A0A1L8WRM5-F1
#
_entry.id   AF-A0A1L8WRM5-F1
#
_cell.length_a   1.000
_cell.length_b   1.000
_cell.length_c   1.000
_cell.angle_alpha   90.00
_cell.angle_beta   90.00
_cell.angle_gamma   90.00
#
_symmetry.space_group_name_H-M   'P 1'
#
loop_
_entity.id
_entity.type
_entity.pdbx_description
1 polymer ?
#
loop_
_entity_poly.entity_id
_entity_poly.type
_entity_poly.pdbx_seq_one_letter_code
_entity_poly.pdbx_strand_id
1 'polypeptide(L)'
;MKKAKFVTQKSKKLEEIVMNELTILLSEQQQLHLQQTIHQLLTTEVNQFRTEFALNKRYIKKKQLCHYLNLSNNTLDKLIAEGLPKINIQGVVLYDKMEVDCWLKKFSQSA
;
A
#
# COMPACT_ATOMS: atom_id res chain seq x y z
N MET A 1 17.88 -37.86 -52.98
CA MET A 1 18.04 -36.45 -52.55
C MET A 1 17.10 -36.00 -51.40
N LYS A 2 16.46 -36.90 -50.63
CA LYS A 2 15.53 -36.53 -49.54
C LYS A 2 16.16 -36.48 -48.13
N LYS A 3 17.33 -37.11 -47.91
CA LYS A 3 17.97 -37.18 -46.58
C LYS A 3 18.65 -35.86 -46.16
N ALA A 4 19.20 -35.09 -47.10
CA ALA A 4 19.89 -33.84 -46.78
C ALA A 4 18.95 -32.75 -46.24
N LYS A 5 17.73 -32.62 -46.81
CA LYS A 5 16.74 -31.62 -46.35
C LYS A 5 16.20 -31.89 -44.94
N PHE A 6 16.13 -33.16 -44.54
CA PHE A 6 15.60 -33.55 -43.23
C PHE A 6 16.57 -33.26 -42.08
N VAL A 7 17.88 -33.38 -42.34
CA VAL A 7 18.93 -33.07 -41.35
C VAL A 7 19.00 -31.56 -41.11
N THR A 8 18.96 -30.75 -42.16
CA THR A 8 19.01 -29.28 -42.06
C THR A 8 17.79 -28.70 -41.35
N GLN A 9 16.62 -29.32 -41.51
CA GLN A 9 15.38 -28.88 -40.86
C GLN A 9 15.29 -29.31 -39.39
N LYS A 10 15.94 -30.42 -39.02
CA LYS A 10 16.07 -30.86 -37.63
C LYS A 10 17.05 -29.98 -36.83
N SER A 11 18.16 -29.55 -37.44
CA SER A 11 19.12 -28.63 -36.80
C SER A 11 18.53 -27.23 -36.55
N LYS A 12 17.80 -26.66 -37.52
CA LYS A 12 17.11 -25.36 -37.32
C LYS A 12 16.04 -25.40 -36.23
N LYS A 13 15.26 -26.49 -36.16
CA LYS A 13 14.25 -26.68 -35.11
C LYS A 13 14.88 -26.89 -33.72
N LEU A 14 16.08 -27.46 -33.66
CA LEU A 14 16.83 -27.62 -32.40
C LEU A 14 17.34 -26.27 -31.88
N GLU A 15 17.85 -25.40 -32.75
CA GLU A 15 18.31 -24.05 -32.39
C GLU A 15 17.15 -23.12 -31.97
N GLU A 16 15.98 -23.24 -32.61
CA GLU A 16 14.77 -22.46 -32.28
C GLU A 16 14.14 -22.89 -30.94
N ILE A 17 14.21 -24.17 -30.58
CA ILE A 17 13.78 -24.66 -29.26
C ILE A 17 14.72 -24.16 -28.15
N VAL A 18 16.03 -24.12 -28.42
CA VAL A 18 17.03 -23.60 -27.45
C VAL A 18 16.89 -22.09 -27.23
N MET A 19 16.36 -21.34 -28.20
CA MET A 19 16.09 -19.90 -28.05
C MET A 19 14.80 -19.56 -27.30
N ASN A 20 13.83 -20.49 -27.23
CA ASN A 20 12.54 -20.26 -26.54
C ASN A 20 12.52 -20.74 -25.09
N GLU A 21 13.42 -21.63 -24.72
CA GLU A 21 13.71 -21.95 -23.32
C GLU A 21 14.91 -21.12 -22.86
N LEU A 22 14.72 -19.80 -22.73
CA LEU A 22 15.49 -19.06 -21.74
C LEU A 22 14.99 -19.50 -20.36
N THR A 23 15.30 -20.74 -19.98
CA THR A 23 15.31 -21.14 -18.57
C THR A 23 16.39 -20.28 -17.96
N ILE A 24 16.00 -19.10 -17.45
CA ILE A 24 16.90 -18.24 -16.69
C ILE A 24 17.27 -19.06 -15.47
N LEU A 25 18.38 -19.80 -15.57
CA LEU A 25 19.01 -20.48 -14.45
C LEU A 25 19.57 -19.38 -13.55
N LEU A 26 18.68 -18.80 -12.75
CA LEU A 26 19.04 -17.89 -11.68
C LEU A 26 19.96 -18.69 -10.75
N SER A 27 21.20 -18.23 -10.58
CA SER A 27 22.09 -18.80 -9.57
C SER A 27 21.45 -18.66 -8.19
N GLU A 28 21.84 -19.49 -7.22
CA GLU A 28 21.32 -19.38 -5.84
C GLU A 28 21.47 -17.96 -5.27
N GLN A 29 22.56 -17.27 -5.63
CA GLN A 29 22.79 -15.87 -5.25
C GLN A 29 21.78 -14.92 -5.89
N GLN A 30 21.44 -15.11 -7.17
CA GLN A 30 20.44 -14.31 -7.87
C GLN A 30 19.03 -14.57 -7.34
N GLN A 31 18.71 -15.83 -7.00
CA GLN A 31 17.44 -16.19 -6.37
C GLN A 31 17.31 -15.55 -4.99
N LEU A 32 18.37 -15.62 -4.17
CA LEU A 32 18.40 -15.00 -2.85
C LEU A 32 18.24 -13.47 -2.94
N HIS A 33 18.95 -12.84 -3.87
CA HIS A 33 18.85 -11.39 -4.08
C HIS A 33 17.45 -10.98 -4.52
N LEU A 34 16.83 -11.76 -5.41
CA LEU A 34 15.47 -11.51 -5.88
C LEU A 34 14.44 -11.68 -4.75
N GLN A 35 14.58 -12.72 -3.92
CA GLN A 35 13.74 -12.91 -2.73
C GLN A 35 13.89 -11.74 -1.75
N GLN A 36 15.11 -11.30 -1.47
CA GLN A 36 15.37 -10.16 -0.60
C GLN A 36 14.76 -8.87 -1.16
N THR A 37 14.87 -8.66 -2.47
CA THR A 37 14.31 -7.49 -3.15
C THR A 37 12.78 -7.48 -3.06
N ILE A 38 12.13 -8.61 -3.36
CA ILE A 38 10.67 -8.74 -3.23
C ILE A 38 10.24 -8.51 -1.77
N HIS A 39 10.94 -9.12 -0.82
CA HIS A 39 10.65 -8.94 0.60
C HIS A 39 10.78 -7.47 1.03
N GLN A 40 11.83 -6.78 0.59
CA GLN A 40 12.03 -5.36 0.89
C GLN A 40 10.95 -4.49 0.26
N LEU A 41 10.56 -4.72 -0.99
CA LEU A 41 9.49 -3.99 -1.66
C LEU A 41 8.17 -4.16 -0.91
N LEU A 42 7.76 -5.40 -0.64
CA LEU A 42 6.52 -5.68 0.10
C LEU A 42 6.53 -5.06 1.50
N THR A 43 7.65 -5.18 2.23
CA THR A 43 7.80 -4.60 3.56
C THR A 43 7.73 -3.08 3.53
N THR A 44 8.34 -2.47 2.52
CA THR A 44 8.35 -1.01 2.34
C THR A 44 6.94 -0.49 2.06
N GLU A 45 6.24 -1.10 1.10
CA GLU A 45 4.85 -0.73 0.77
C GLU A 45 3.95 -0.88 2.00
N VAL A 46 3.98 -2.04 2.68
CA VAL A 46 3.17 -2.26 3.89
C VAL A 46 3.48 -1.24 4.98
N ASN A 47 4.75 -0.88 5.19
CA ASN A 47 5.15 0.12 6.18
C ASN A 47 4.76 1.54 5.78
N GLN A 48 4.84 1.88 4.49
CA GLN A 48 4.38 3.16 3.95
C GLN A 48 2.87 3.28 4.17
N PHE A 49 2.08 2.26 3.81
CA PHE A 49 0.65 2.21 4.13
C PHE A 49 0.40 2.40 5.63
N ARG A 50 1.10 1.67 6.51
CA ARG A 50 0.95 1.85 7.97
C ARG A 50 1.26 3.26 8.46
N THR A 51 2.24 3.91 7.86
CA THR A 51 2.71 5.26 8.24
C THR A 51 1.76 6.33 7.72
N GLU A 52 1.30 6.21 6.47
CA GLU A 52 0.34 7.10 5.82
C GLU A 52 -1.02 7.04 6.50
N PHE A 53 -1.49 5.83 6.82
CA PHE A 53 -2.76 5.64 7.52
C PHE A 53 -2.67 5.89 9.03
N ALA A 54 -1.48 6.16 9.57
CA ALA A 54 -1.27 6.50 10.97
C ALA A 54 -2.11 5.60 11.91
N LEU A 55 -2.19 4.30 11.58
CA LEU A 55 -3.15 3.37 12.18
C LEU A 55 -3.02 3.32 13.71
N ASN A 56 -1.83 3.65 14.23
CA ASN A 56 -1.51 3.66 15.66
C ASN A 56 -1.32 5.06 16.28
N LYS A 57 -1.53 6.17 15.55
CA LYS A 57 -1.43 7.50 16.17
C LYS A 57 -2.76 7.85 16.85
N ARG A 58 -2.72 7.97 18.18
CA ARG A 58 -3.86 8.39 19.01
C ARG A 58 -4.30 9.82 18.68
N TYR A 59 -3.33 10.72 18.53
CA TYR A 59 -3.58 12.12 18.21
C TYR A 59 -3.30 12.41 16.74
N ILE A 60 -4.27 13.03 16.07
CA ILE A 60 -4.19 13.38 14.65
C ILE A 60 -4.57 14.84 14.41
N LYS A 61 -4.05 15.43 13.32
CA LYS A 61 -4.38 16.81 12.91
C LYS A 61 -5.70 16.85 12.13
N LYS A 62 -6.28 18.05 11.96
CA LYS A 62 -7.54 18.25 11.20
C LYS A 62 -7.55 17.53 9.83
N LYS A 63 -6.51 17.72 9.00
CA LYS A 63 -6.43 17.08 7.67
C LYS A 63 -6.48 15.54 7.75
N GLN A 64 -5.81 14.96 8.74
CA GLN A 64 -5.79 13.52 8.97
C GLN A 64 -7.13 13.03 9.50
N LEU A 65 -7.81 13.84 10.32
CA LEU A 65 -9.15 13.53 10.81
C LEU A 65 -10.19 13.46 9.69
N CYS A 66 -10.11 14.36 8.70
CA CYS A 66 -10.96 14.30 7.51
C CYS A 66 -10.78 12.96 6.77
N HIS A 67 -9.54 12.52 6.60
CA HIS A 67 -9.24 11.25 5.95
C HIS A 67 -9.69 10.05 6.81
N TYR A 68 -9.45 10.10 8.12
CA TYR A 68 -9.84 9.06 9.06
C TYR A 68 -11.35 8.83 9.10
N LEU A 69 -12.15 9.89 9.13
CA LEU A 69 -13.62 9.82 9.13
C LEU A 69 -14.22 9.68 7.72
N ASN A 70 -13.39 9.77 6.68
CA ASN A 70 -13.81 9.86 5.29
C ASN A 70 -14.84 10.97 5.03
N LEU A 71 -14.60 12.17 5.59
CA LEU A 71 -15.48 13.33 5.50
C LEU A 71 -14.83 14.49 4.75
N SER A 72 -15.66 15.29 4.07
CA SER A 72 -15.21 16.56 3.49
C SER A 72 -14.84 17.57 4.57
N ASN A 73 -13.91 18.50 4.26
CA ASN A 73 -13.52 19.57 5.19
C ASN A 73 -14.74 20.36 5.70
N ASN A 74 -15.69 20.66 4.81
CA ASN A 74 -16.89 21.41 5.16
C ASN A 74 -17.77 20.68 6.17
N THR A 75 -17.86 19.35 6.07
CA THR A 75 -18.62 18.55 7.04
C THR A 75 -17.91 18.51 8.38
N LEU A 76 -16.59 18.33 8.38
CA LEU A 76 -15.82 18.34 9.61
C LEU A 76 -15.89 19.71 10.32
N ASP A 77 -15.89 20.82 9.58
CA ASP A 77 -16.04 22.16 10.15
C ASP A 77 -17.41 22.36 10.83
N LYS A 78 -18.48 21.77 10.27
CA LYS A 78 -19.77 21.73 10.96
C LYS A 78 -19.70 20.94 12.26
N LEU A 79 -19.09 19.74 12.26
CA LEU A 79 -18.94 18.95 13.47
C LEU A 79 -18.11 19.69 14.56
N ILE A 80 -17.09 20.44 14.15
CA ILE A 80 -16.30 21.28 15.06
C ILE A 80 -17.16 22.40 15.66
N ALA A 81 -18.08 22.99 14.88
CA ALA A 81 -19.04 23.98 15.36
C ALA A 81 -20.07 23.36 16.33
N GLU A 82 -20.48 22.11 16.10
CA GLU A 82 -21.35 21.32 16.97
C GLU A 82 -20.65 20.84 18.27
N GLY A 83 -19.35 21.13 18.44
CA GLY A 83 -18.62 20.83 19.66
C GLY A 83 -17.76 19.57 19.62
N LEU A 84 -17.25 19.17 18.44
CA LEU A 84 -16.30 18.07 18.32
C LEU A 84 -15.09 18.27 19.28
N PRO A 85 -14.71 17.25 20.07
CA PRO A 85 -13.60 17.34 21.01
C PRO A 85 -12.29 17.68 20.30
N LYS A 86 -11.58 18.70 20.81
CA LYS A 86 -10.30 19.18 20.25
C LYS A 86 -9.33 19.55 21.36
N ILE A 87 -8.07 19.25 21.14
CA ILE A 87 -6.97 19.57 22.05
C ILE A 87 -6.13 20.66 21.38
N ASN A 88 -5.99 21.82 22.02
CA ASN A 88 -5.13 22.90 21.54
C ASN A 88 -3.86 22.96 22.38
N ILE A 89 -2.70 22.73 21.74
CA ILE A 89 -1.38 22.82 22.38
C ILE A 89 -0.56 23.85 21.62
N GLN A 90 -0.32 25.01 22.25
CA GLN A 90 0.52 26.08 21.69
C GLN A 90 0.13 26.49 20.24
N GLY A 91 -1.17 26.53 19.94
CA GLY A 91 -1.69 26.90 18.60
C GLY A 91 -1.81 25.72 17.62
N VAL A 92 -1.38 24.51 18.00
CA VAL A 92 -1.60 23.30 17.23
C VAL A 92 -2.87 22.61 17.73
N VAL A 93 -3.83 22.41 16.81
CA VAL A 93 -5.06 21.66 17.10
C VAL A 93 -4.89 20.19 16.74
N LEU A 94 -5.08 19.34 17.74
CA LEU A 94 -5.04 17.88 17.66
C LEU A 94 -6.39 17.29 18.08
N TYR A 95 -6.65 16.08 17.62
CA TYR A 95 -7.86 15.33 17.90
C TYR A 95 -7.48 13.93 18.39
N ASP A 96 -8.06 13.50 19.52
CA ASP A 96 -7.95 12.11 19.99
C ASP A 96 -8.99 11.26 19.27
N LYS A 97 -8.54 10.22 18.54
CA LYS A 97 -9.43 9.31 17.81
C LYS A 97 -10.49 8.69 18.73
N MET A 98 -10.12 8.28 19.94
CA MET A 98 -11.06 7.61 20.86
C MET A 98 -12.15 8.55 21.34
N GLU A 99 -11.79 9.79 21.62
CA GLU A 99 -12.72 10.80 22.10
C GLU A 99 -13.68 11.23 20.98
N VAL A 100 -13.15 11.40 19.76
CA VAL A 100 -13.94 11.66 18.56
C VAL A 100 -14.94 10.52 18.29
N ASP A 101 -14.51 9.26 18.32
CA ASP A 101 -15.40 8.12 18.11
C ASP A 101 -16.50 8.03 19.17
N CYS A 102 -16.16 8.27 20.43
CA CYS A 102 -17.12 8.31 21.53
C CYS A 102 -18.15 9.43 21.34
N TRP A 103 -17.69 10.62 20.94
CA TRP A 103 -18.56 11.76 20.65
C TRP A 103 -19.47 11.46 19.46
N LEU A 104 -18.95 10.92 18.36
CA LEU A 104 -19.73 10.57 17.17
C LEU A 104 -20.85 9.58 17.47
N LYS A 105 -20.59 8.56 18.31
CA LYS A 105 -21.61 7.60 18.75
C LYS A 105 -22.75 8.26 19.52
N LYS A 106 -22.45 9.26 20.35
CA LYS A 106 -23.46 10.03 21.10
C LYS A 106 -24.21 10.98 20.17
N PHE A 107 -23.49 11.61 19.25
CA PHE A 107 -24.05 12.53 18.27
C PHE A 107 -25.07 11.83 17.36
N SER A 108 -24.77 10.63 16.87
CA SER A 108 -25.70 9.85 16.05
C SER A 108 -26.92 9.31 16.81
N GLN A 109 -26.87 9.26 18.14
CA GLN A 109 -28.01 8.85 18.98
C GLN A 109 -28.91 10.02 19.36
N SER A 110 -28.41 11.26 19.20
CA SER A 110 -29.11 12.49 19.58
C SER A 110 -29.75 13.21 18.38
N ALA A 111 -29.51 12.72 17.16
CA ALA A 111 -30.02 13.25 15.89
C ALA A 111 -31.15 12.38 15.36
#